data_AF-I1CS29-F1
#
_entry.id   AF-I1CS29-F1
#
_cell.length_a   1.000
_cell.length_b   1.000
_cell.length_c   1.000
_cell.angle_alpha   90.00
_cell.angle_beta   90.00
_cell.angle_gamma   90.00
#
_symmetry.space_group_name_H-M   'P 1'
#
loop_
_entity.id
_entity.type
_entity.pdbx_description
1 polymer ?
#
loop_
_entity_poly.entity_id
_entity_poly.type
_entity_poly.pdbx_seq_one_letter_code
_entity_poly.pdbx_strand_id
1 'polypeptide(L)'
;MYQIFMMLLKFDFFFFLGFSIQYLALLIVAWWPTAENSGDQATTVKELIEHIVFSCCISVAMLTSALWGLKREKKLQMYIFLVLCLASMGYYIYTLVEIAKNPVRFLGSKAFLTFFLCVDLVLILVSVAIAIICLKNFNLGLMNHISHATTSATSAHSLAPLGLEKPNSSRWSIE
;
A
#
# COMPACT_ATOMS: atom_id res chain seq x y z
N MET A 1 -1.93 -13.20 -6.13
CA MET A 1 -2.73 -11.95 -6.10
C MET A 1 -2.50 -11.17 -4.82
N TYR A 2 -2.95 -11.67 -3.65
CA TYR A 2 -2.81 -10.96 -2.36
C TYR A 2 -1.36 -10.54 -2.04
N GLN A 3 -0.40 -11.46 -2.17
CA GLN A 3 1.00 -11.19 -1.85
C GLN A 3 1.65 -10.16 -2.79
N ILE A 4 1.35 -10.21 -4.09
CA ILE A 4 1.85 -9.23 -5.08
C ILE A 4 1.29 -7.83 -4.78
N PHE A 5 -0.01 -7.74 -4.48
CA PHE A 5 -0.64 -6.47 -4.13
C PHE A 5 -0.11 -5.89 -2.82
N MET A 6 0.12 -6.72 -1.80
CA MET A 6 0.77 -6.30 -0.55
C MET A 6 2.21 -5.82 -0.76
N MET A 7 2.95 -6.43 -1.69
CA MET A 7 4.29 -5.99 -2.06
C MET A 7 4.24 -4.64 -2.78
N LEU A 8 3.29 -4.44 -3.69
CA LEU A 8 3.08 -3.16 -4.37
C LEU A 8 2.68 -2.06 -3.40
N LEU A 9 1.79 -2.31 -2.45
CA LEU A 9 1.44 -1.33 -1.41
C LEU A 9 2.63 -0.92 -0.54
N LYS A 10 3.53 -1.85 -0.23
CA LYS A 10 4.78 -1.55 0.49
C LYS A 10 5.71 -0.66 -0.34
N PHE A 11 5.78 -0.91 -1.64
CA PHE A 11 6.57 -0.11 -2.55
C PHE A 11 5.94 1.28 -2.72
N ASP A 12 4.62 1.38 -2.91
CA ASP A 12 3.85 2.62 -2.95
C ASP A 12 4.10 3.49 -1.70
N PHE A 13 4.08 2.90 -0.50
CA PHE A 13 4.46 3.58 0.74
C PHE A 13 5.89 4.16 0.70
N PHE A 14 6.83 3.43 0.12
CA PHE A 14 8.22 3.86 0.03
C PHE A 14 8.38 5.06 -0.91
N PHE A 15 7.68 5.07 -2.06
CA PHE A 15 7.71 6.22 -2.97
C PHE A 15 6.98 7.42 -2.37
N PHE A 16 5.88 7.21 -1.65
CA PHE A 16 5.21 8.27 -0.92
C PHE A 16 6.12 8.93 0.14
N LEU A 17 6.85 8.13 0.92
CA LEU A 17 7.85 8.65 1.85
C LEU A 17 8.98 9.38 1.14
N GLY A 18 9.47 8.84 0.02
CA GLY A 18 10.43 9.49 -0.85
C GLY A 18 9.95 10.88 -1.25
N PHE A 19 8.77 10.96 -1.87
CA PHE A 19 8.13 12.19 -2.30
C PHE A 19 8.00 13.20 -1.16
N SER A 20 7.56 12.76 0.03
CA SER A 20 7.48 13.62 1.21
C SER A 20 8.84 14.18 1.63
N ILE A 21 9.91 13.37 1.58
CA ILE A 21 11.27 13.81 1.91
C ILE A 21 11.79 14.78 0.83
N GLN A 22 11.58 14.52 -0.46
CA GLN A 22 11.98 15.46 -1.51
C GLN A 22 11.26 16.80 -1.39
N TYR A 23 9.97 16.78 -1.04
CA TYR A 23 9.19 18.00 -0.85
C TYR A 23 9.68 18.79 0.38
N LEU A 24 10.06 18.10 1.46
CA LEU A 24 10.70 18.72 2.61
C LEU A 24 12.09 19.29 2.29
N ALA A 25 12.91 18.56 1.52
CA ALA A 25 14.21 19.05 1.06
C ALA A 25 14.05 20.29 0.18
N LEU A 26 13.01 20.32 -0.65
CA LEU A 26 12.67 21.47 -1.48
C LEU A 26 12.33 22.71 -0.64
N LEU A 27 11.57 22.54 0.45
CA LEU A 27 11.28 23.62 1.40
C LEU A 27 12.57 24.21 1.96
N ILE A 28 13.47 23.37 2.47
CA ILE A 28 14.69 23.79 3.16
C ILE A 28 15.67 24.46 2.20
N VAL A 29 15.83 23.92 0.98
CA VAL A 29 16.88 24.38 0.05
C VAL A 29 16.42 25.55 -0.81
N ALA A 30 15.19 25.52 -1.32
CA ALA A 30 14.74 26.52 -2.30
C ALA A 30 13.85 27.61 -1.69
N TRP A 31 12.97 27.25 -0.75
CA TRP A 31 11.95 28.18 -0.25
C TRP A 31 12.39 28.92 1.00
N TRP A 32 13.11 28.27 1.91
CA TRP A 32 13.63 28.87 3.14
C TRP A 32 14.49 30.14 2.89
N PRO A 33 15.48 30.13 1.97
CA PRO A 33 16.31 31.31 1.73
C PRO A 33 15.54 32.44 1.03
N THR A 34 14.58 32.07 0.18
CA THR A 34 13.74 33.06 -0.54
C THR A 34 12.80 33.77 0.43
N ALA A 35 12.22 33.04 1.38
CA ALA A 35 11.30 33.60 2.35
C ALA A 35 12.00 34.41 3.46
N GLU A 36 13.27 34.12 3.75
CA GLU A 36 14.11 34.95 4.64
C GLU A 36 14.31 36.37 4.08
N ASN A 37 14.51 36.48 2.76
CA ASN A 37 14.72 37.75 2.09
C ASN A 37 13.45 38.62 1.98
N SER A 38 12.26 38.01 1.94
CA SER A 38 10.98 38.71 1.79
C SER A 38 10.22 38.95 3.09
N GLY A 39 10.70 38.40 4.23
CA GLY A 39 10.02 38.51 5.54
C GLY A 39 8.73 37.70 5.67
N ASP A 40 8.39 36.89 4.67
CA ASP A 40 7.13 36.14 4.57
C ASP A 40 7.29 34.64 4.87
N GLN A 41 8.26 34.30 5.74
CA GLN A 41 8.58 32.91 6.11
C GLN A 41 7.38 32.15 6.69
N ALA A 42 6.57 32.82 7.52
CA ALA A 42 5.53 32.14 8.28
C ALA A 42 4.35 31.65 7.41
N THR A 43 4.01 32.37 6.33
CA THR A 43 2.87 32.05 5.46
C THR A 43 3.23 30.91 4.51
N THR A 44 4.38 31.02 3.86
CA THR A 44 4.91 30.03 2.91
C THR A 44 5.12 28.66 3.57
N VAL A 45 5.65 28.64 4.79
CA VAL A 45 5.86 27.41 5.55
C VAL A 45 4.53 26.79 5.99
N LYS A 46 3.53 27.60 6.34
CA LYS A 46 2.20 27.10 6.75
C LYS A 46 1.45 26.42 5.61
N GLU A 47 1.36 27.06 4.44
CA GLU A 47 0.69 26.48 3.28
C GLU A 47 1.34 25.14 2.89
N LEU A 48 2.67 25.07 2.94
CA LEU A 48 3.39 23.86 2.61
C LEU A 48 3.14 22.74 3.63
N ILE A 49 3.16 23.05 4.93
CA ILE A 49 2.88 22.08 5.99
C ILE A 49 1.45 21.57 5.87
N GLU A 50 0.47 22.43 5.62
CA GLU A 50 -0.91 22.01 5.37
C GLU A 50 -0.99 21.04 4.18
N HIS A 51 -0.29 21.35 3.08
CA HIS A 51 -0.25 20.50 1.91
C HIS A 51 0.40 19.12 2.18
N ILE A 52 1.52 19.10 2.92
CA ILE A 52 2.23 17.87 3.30
C ILE A 52 1.35 17.02 4.22
N VAL A 53 0.77 17.62 5.26
CA VAL A 53 -0.06 16.92 6.23
C VAL A 53 -1.30 16.35 5.55
N PHE A 54 -1.98 17.15 4.72
CA PHE A 54 -3.17 16.71 4.00
C PHE A 54 -2.86 15.56 3.02
N SER A 55 -1.78 15.69 2.23
CA SER A 55 -1.32 14.63 1.32
C SER A 55 -0.95 13.35 2.07
N CYS A 56 -0.24 13.47 3.20
CA CYS A 56 0.11 12.34 4.06
C CYS A 56 -1.10 11.63 4.65
N CYS A 57 -2.06 12.39 5.18
CA CYS A 57 -3.30 11.82 5.70
C CYS A 57 -4.07 11.06 4.62
N ILE A 58 -4.19 11.62 3.41
CA ILE A 58 -4.86 10.97 2.28
C ILE A 58 -4.14 9.69 1.87
N SER A 59 -2.82 9.73 1.74
CA SER A 59 -2.04 8.54 1.37
C SER A 59 -2.18 7.43 2.40
N VAL A 60 -2.06 7.73 3.70
CA VAL A 60 -2.26 6.73 4.76
C VAL A 60 -3.69 6.18 4.75
N ALA A 61 -4.70 7.01 4.51
CA ALA A 61 -6.08 6.57 4.36
C ALA A 61 -6.27 5.63 3.14
N MET A 62 -5.57 5.92 2.03
CA MET A 62 -5.58 5.10 0.83
C MET A 62 -4.93 3.74 1.07
N LEU A 63 -3.75 3.70 1.71
CA LEU A 63 -3.08 2.44 2.06
C LEU A 63 -3.90 1.59 3.04
N THR A 64 -4.45 2.20 4.09
CA THR A 64 -5.26 1.48 5.09
C THR A 64 -6.54 0.91 4.46
N SER A 65 -7.20 1.68 3.59
CA SER A 65 -8.37 1.22 2.83
C SER A 65 -8.03 0.04 1.91
N ALA A 66 -6.87 0.09 1.24
CA ALA A 66 -6.38 -1.00 0.40
C ALA A 66 -6.14 -2.29 1.20
N LEU A 67 -5.44 -2.18 2.34
CA LEU A 67 -5.16 -3.31 3.23
C LEU A 67 -6.44 -3.92 3.80
N TRP A 68 -7.39 -3.08 4.19
CA TRP A 68 -8.67 -3.52 4.74
C TRP A 68 -9.57 -4.16 3.68
N GLY A 69 -9.67 -3.54 2.51
CA GLY A 69 -10.43 -4.05 1.37
C GLY A 69 -9.95 -5.42 0.91
N LEU A 70 -8.64 -5.65 0.97
CA LEU A 70 -8.02 -6.92 0.63
C LEU A 70 -8.22 -7.99 1.72
N LYS A 71 -8.09 -7.64 3.01
CA LYS A 71 -8.27 -8.59 4.13
C LYS A 71 -9.71 -9.07 4.32
N ARG A 72 -10.68 -8.19 4.09
CA ARG A 72 -12.11 -8.48 4.36
C ARG A 72 -12.90 -8.85 3.11
N GLU A 73 -12.25 -8.88 1.93
CA GLU A 73 -12.87 -9.11 0.62
C GLU A 73 -14.13 -8.25 0.39
N LYS A 74 -14.18 -7.05 0.98
CA LYS A 74 -15.34 -6.16 0.89
C LYS A 74 -15.25 -5.36 -0.40
N LYS A 75 -16.12 -5.67 -1.37
CA LYS A 75 -16.23 -4.95 -2.64
C LYS A 75 -16.31 -3.43 -2.46
N LEU A 76 -17.05 -2.96 -1.46
CA LEU A 76 -17.21 -1.53 -1.16
C LEU A 76 -15.87 -0.85 -0.83
N GLN A 77 -15.03 -1.48 0.00
CA GLN A 77 -13.71 -0.94 0.34
C GLN A 77 -12.77 -0.92 -0.87
N MET A 78 -12.88 -1.90 -1.77
CA MET A 78 -12.09 -1.91 -3.01
C MET A 78 -12.54 -0.83 -4.01
N TYR A 79 -13.84 -0.49 -4.05
CA TYR A 79 -14.33 0.66 -4.83
C TYR A 79 -13.82 1.99 -4.26
N ILE A 80 -13.83 2.16 -2.93
CA ILE A 80 -13.26 3.35 -2.28
C ILE A 80 -11.78 3.49 -2.63
N PHE A 81 -11.01 2.38 -2.56
CA PHE A 81 -9.61 2.36 -2.96
C PHE A 81 -9.41 2.79 -4.42
N LEU A 82 -10.22 2.29 -5.35
CA LEU A 82 -10.17 2.68 -6.77
C LEU A 82 -10.41 4.19 -6.97
N VAL A 83 -11.41 4.74 -6.27
CA VAL A 83 -11.71 6.19 -6.33
C VAL A 83 -10.54 7.00 -5.77
N LEU A 84 -9.94 6.55 -4.67
CA LEU A 84 -8.75 7.19 -4.09
C LEU A 84 -7.55 7.12 -5.05
N CYS A 85 -7.31 6.00 -5.73
CA CYS A 85 -6.27 5.89 -6.75
C CYS A 85 -6.47 6.88 -7.90
N LEU A 86 -7.71 7.06 -8.38
CA LEU A 86 -8.02 8.03 -9.43
C LEU A 86 -7.80 9.48 -8.96
N ALA A 87 -8.19 9.79 -7.72
CA ALA A 87 -7.93 11.10 -7.12
C ALA A 87 -6.43 11.38 -6.97
N SER A 88 -5.65 10.42 -6.47
CA SER A 88 -4.19 10.51 -6.35
C SER A 88 -3.53 10.67 -7.72
N MET A 89 -3.98 9.93 -8.74
CA MET A 89 -3.49 10.07 -10.12
C MET A 89 -3.67 11.51 -10.64
N GLY A 90 -4.85 12.10 -10.43
CA GLY A 90 -5.13 13.49 -10.81
C GLY A 90 -4.21 14.49 -10.08
N TYR A 91 -4.00 14.28 -8.78
CA TYR A 91 -3.11 15.11 -7.97
C TYR A 91 -1.65 15.04 -8.42
N TYR A 92 -1.14 13.84 -8.74
CA TYR A 92 0.22 13.67 -9.26
C TYR A 92 0.39 14.34 -10.63
N ILE A 93 -0.60 14.24 -11.53
CA ILE A 93 -0.56 14.95 -12.81
C ILE A 93 -0.57 16.46 -12.61
N TYR A 94 -1.44 16.98 -11.73
CA TYR A 94 -1.48 18.41 -11.41
C TYR A 94 -0.12 18.90 -10.88
N THR A 95 0.46 18.16 -9.94
CA THR A 95 1.77 18.47 -9.35
C THR A 95 2.87 18.44 -10.40
N LEU A 96 2.83 17.49 -11.34
CA LEU A 96 3.79 17.39 -12.44
C LEU A 96 3.74 18.65 -13.34
N VAL A 97 2.52 19.08 -13.69
CA VAL A 97 2.29 20.27 -14.51
C VAL A 97 2.74 21.54 -13.78
N GLU A 98 2.51 21.63 -12.47
CA GLU A 98 2.93 22.77 -11.66
C GLU A 98 4.45 22.92 -11.64
N ILE A 99 5.17 21.79 -11.49
CA ILE A 99 6.63 21.77 -11.56
C ILE A 99 7.13 22.20 -12.94
N ALA A 100 6.44 21.77 -14.01
CA ALA A 100 6.79 22.12 -15.38
C ALA A 100 6.54 23.61 -15.71
N LYS A 101 5.49 24.22 -15.16
CA LYS A 101 5.14 25.64 -15.37
C LYS A 101 6.08 26.59 -14.63
N ASN A 102 6.52 26.22 -13.42
CA ASN A 102 7.30 27.09 -12.54
C ASN A 102 8.71 26.53 -12.24
N PRO A 103 9.57 26.28 -13.24
CA PRO A 103 10.83 25.55 -13.07
C PRO A 103 11.86 26.29 -12.20
N VAL A 104 11.76 27.62 -12.12
CA VAL A 104 12.62 28.48 -11.30
C VAL A 104 12.39 28.30 -9.80
N ARG A 105 11.18 27.91 -9.39
CA ARG A 105 10.81 27.70 -7.98
C ARG A 105 11.25 26.35 -7.41
N PHE A 106 11.66 25.44 -8.31
CA PHE A 106 12.05 24.06 -7.99
C PHE A 106 13.51 23.76 -8.40
N LEU A 107 14.34 24.79 -8.55
CA LEU A 107 15.73 24.66 -8.98
C LEU A 107 16.51 23.79 -7.98
N GLY A 108 17.21 22.77 -8.47
CA GLY A 108 17.97 21.80 -7.66
C GLY A 108 17.24 20.48 -7.38
N SER A 109 15.93 20.50 -7.07
CA SER A 109 15.16 19.29 -6.74
C SER A 109 14.15 18.84 -7.80
N LYS A 110 13.95 19.61 -8.89
CA LYS A 110 12.99 19.28 -9.97
C LYS A 110 13.19 17.87 -10.54
N ALA A 111 14.43 17.47 -10.80
CA ALA A 111 14.72 16.21 -11.49
C ALA A 111 14.32 15.01 -10.62
N PHE A 112 14.61 15.08 -9.32
CA PHE A 112 14.20 14.07 -8.36
C PHE A 112 12.69 14.07 -8.16
N LEU A 113 12.06 15.24 -7.96
CA LEU A 113 10.60 15.31 -7.81
C LEU A 113 9.87 14.69 -9.01
N THR A 114 10.24 15.05 -10.23
CA THR A 114 9.60 14.51 -11.44
C THR A 114 9.84 13.00 -11.56
N PHE A 115 11.02 12.50 -11.18
CA PHE A 115 11.30 11.07 -11.18
C PHE A 115 10.39 10.29 -10.23
N PHE A 116 10.29 10.73 -8.97
CA PHE A 116 9.41 10.09 -7.99
C PHE A 116 7.95 10.12 -8.45
N LEU A 117 7.48 11.27 -8.93
CA LEU A 117 6.12 11.44 -9.43
C LEU A 117 5.80 10.52 -10.61
N CYS A 118 6.75 10.33 -11.54
CA CYS A 118 6.58 9.40 -12.65
C CYS A 118 6.48 7.94 -12.17
N VAL A 119 7.30 7.55 -11.19
CA VAL A 119 7.25 6.18 -10.65
C VAL A 119 5.94 5.94 -9.89
N ASP A 120 5.51 6.89 -9.07
CA ASP A 120 4.21 6.83 -8.38
C ASP A 120 3.03 6.69 -9.35
N LEU A 121 3.08 7.40 -10.49
CA LEU A 121 2.04 7.32 -11.52
C LEU A 121 1.97 5.92 -12.15
N VAL A 122 3.13 5.30 -12.42
CA VAL A 122 3.21 3.92 -12.90
C VAL A 122 2.70 2.94 -11.84
N LEU A 123 3.03 3.16 -10.56
CA LEU A 123 2.56 2.31 -9.47
C LEU A 123 1.06 2.35 -9.27
N ILE A 124 0.44 3.52 -9.39
CA ILE A 124 -1.01 3.64 -9.36
C ILE A 124 -1.63 2.85 -10.52
N LEU A 125 -1.09 2.94 -11.75
CA LEU A 125 -1.63 2.19 -12.89
C LEU A 125 -1.60 0.68 -12.65
N VAL A 126 -0.48 0.17 -12.13
CA VAL A 126 -0.34 -1.26 -11.79
C VAL A 126 -1.29 -1.64 -10.65
N SER A 127 -1.42 -0.80 -9.62
CA SER A 127 -2.29 -1.03 -8.48
C SER A 127 -3.77 -1.08 -8.87
N VAL A 128 -4.21 -0.18 -9.75
CA VAL A 128 -5.57 -0.17 -10.31
C VAL A 128 -5.85 -1.45 -11.09
N ALA A 129 -4.93 -1.89 -11.95
CA ALA A 129 -5.10 -3.12 -12.71
C ALA A 129 -5.30 -4.34 -11.80
N ILE A 130 -4.48 -4.46 -10.75
CA ILE A 130 -4.58 -5.57 -9.80
C ILE A 130 -5.84 -5.46 -8.95
N ALA A 131 -6.24 -4.26 -8.52
CA ALA A 131 -7.49 -4.04 -7.80
C ALA A 131 -8.71 -4.47 -8.62
N ILE A 132 -8.73 -4.19 -9.93
CA ILE A 132 -9.79 -4.65 -10.84
C ILE A 132 -9.80 -6.18 -10.93
N ILE A 133 -8.63 -6.83 -11.07
CA ILE A 133 -8.57 -8.29 -11.12
C ILE A 133 -9.04 -8.90 -9.79
N CYS A 134 -8.65 -8.32 -8.65
CA CYS A 134 -9.15 -8.71 -7.34
C CYS A 134 -10.68 -8.58 -7.24
N LEU A 135 -11.24 -7.46 -7.72
CA LEU A 135 -12.70 -7.24 -7.78
C LEU A 135 -13.43 -8.27 -8.64
N LYS A 136 -12.87 -8.61 -9.81
CA LYS A 136 -13.43 -9.65 -10.68
C LYS A 136 -13.36 -11.04 -10.05
N ASN A 137 -12.33 -11.29 -9.23
CA ASN A 137 -12.16 -12.55 -8.52
C ASN A 137 -12.96 -12.63 -7.20
N PHE A 138 -13.45 -11.49 -6.67
CA PHE A 138 -14.31 -11.40 -5.49
C PHE A 138 -15.74 -11.90 -5.78
N ASN A 139 -15.89 -13.21 -5.93
CA ASN A 139 -17.13 -14.00 -5.78
C ASN A 139 -16.88 -15.50 -6.05
N LEU A 140 -15.66 -15.89 -6.42
CA LEU A 140 -15.33 -17.27 -6.81
C LEU A 140 -14.85 -18.16 -5.63
N GLY A 141 -15.09 -17.75 -4.38
CA GLY A 141 -15.14 -18.69 -3.25
C GLY A 141 -13.80 -19.12 -2.60
N LEU A 142 -12.91 -18.20 -2.23
CA LEU A 142 -11.71 -18.56 -1.47
C LEU A 142 -12.01 -18.98 -0.01
N MET A 143 -13.18 -18.63 0.52
CA MET A 143 -13.61 -19.07 1.86
C MET A 143 -13.91 -20.56 1.92
N ASN A 144 -14.26 -21.21 0.80
CA ASN A 144 -14.54 -22.66 0.79
C ASN A 144 -13.26 -23.51 0.85
N HIS A 145 -12.12 -23.01 0.35
CA HIS A 145 -10.86 -23.75 0.35
C HIS A 145 -9.96 -23.46 1.56
N ILE A 146 -10.04 -22.24 2.14
CA ILE A 146 -9.33 -21.92 3.38
C ILE A 146 -10.06 -22.50 4.60
N SER A 147 -11.40 -22.50 4.63
CA SER A 147 -12.17 -23.17 5.69
C SER A 147 -11.90 -24.68 5.70
N HIS A 148 -11.72 -25.32 4.54
CA HIS A 148 -11.41 -26.75 4.49
C HIS A 148 -9.98 -27.06 4.96
N ALA A 149 -9.00 -26.20 4.65
CA ALA A 149 -7.61 -26.40 5.10
C ALA A 149 -7.46 -26.22 6.62
N THR A 150 -8.17 -25.27 7.23
CA THR A 150 -8.14 -25.06 8.69
C THR A 150 -8.94 -26.12 9.46
N THR A 151 -10.07 -26.59 8.92
CA THR A 151 -10.80 -27.72 9.52
C THR A 151 -9.97 -29.00 9.45
N SER A 152 -9.32 -29.30 8.31
CA SER A 152 -8.45 -30.48 8.17
C SER A 152 -7.20 -30.44 9.06
N ALA A 153 -6.62 -29.25 9.30
CA ALA A 153 -5.48 -29.09 10.22
C ALA A 153 -5.88 -29.19 11.70
N THR A 154 -7.13 -28.83 12.04
CA THR A 154 -7.65 -28.92 13.42
C THR A 154 -8.14 -30.35 13.75
N SER A 155 -8.65 -31.09 12.77
CA SER A 155 -9.03 -32.51 12.95
C SER A 155 -7.85 -33.49 12.98
N ALA A 156 -6.66 -33.08 12.53
CA ALA A 156 -5.46 -33.93 12.57
C ALA A 156 -4.69 -33.84 13.91
N HIS A 157 -5.04 -32.90 14.80
CA HIS A 157 -4.34 -32.68 16.07
C HIS A 157 -5.25 -32.75 17.32
N SER A 158 -6.30 -33.58 17.27
CA SER A 158 -7.06 -33.95 18.46
C SER A 158 -7.64 -35.35 18.29
N LEU A 159 -7.01 -36.29 19.01
CA LEU A 159 -7.43 -37.64 19.40
C LEU A 159 -6.40 -38.73 19.05
N ALA A 160 -5.26 -38.69 19.73
CA ALA A 160 -4.57 -39.91 20.13
C ALA A 160 -4.62 -39.99 21.66
N PRO A 161 -5.59 -40.71 22.27
CA PRO A 161 -5.51 -41.02 23.68
C PRO A 161 -4.46 -42.11 23.91
N LEU A 162 -3.55 -41.80 24.82
CA LEU A 162 -2.58 -42.68 25.45
C LEU A 162 -3.25 -43.93 26.06
N GLY A 163 -2.61 -45.08 25.87
CA GLY A 163 -2.64 -46.19 26.81
C GLY A 163 -3.81 -47.17 26.70
N LEU A 164 -3.61 -48.25 25.94
CA LEU A 164 -4.03 -49.58 26.38
C LEU A 164 -3.05 -50.64 25.85
N GLU A 165 -2.21 -51.11 26.77
CA GLU A 165 -1.51 -52.38 26.69
C GLU A 165 -2.53 -53.54 26.72
N LYS A 166 -2.40 -54.51 25.82
CA LYS A 166 -2.95 -55.86 26.01
C LYS A 166 -2.03 -56.90 25.35
N PRO A 167 -1.96 -58.12 25.90
CA PRO A 167 -0.76 -58.95 25.90
C PRO A 167 -0.80 -60.02 24.81
N ASN A 168 0.42 -60.42 24.43
CA ASN A 168 0.85 -61.73 23.91
C ASN A 168 -0.23 -62.81 23.68
N SER A 169 -0.39 -63.29 22.44
CA SER A 169 -0.53 -64.74 22.18
C SER A 169 -0.28 -65.12 20.71
N SER A 170 0.52 -66.18 20.55
CA SER A 170 0.63 -67.07 19.38
C SER A 170 1.48 -66.54 18.22
N ARG A 171 2.79 -66.85 18.16
CA ARG A 171 3.38 -68.18 17.87
C ARG A 171 2.67 -68.85 16.68
N TRP A 172 3.21 -68.61 15.48
CA TRP A 172 3.10 -69.54 14.37
C TRP A 172 4.51 -69.85 13.89
N SER A 173 4.94 -71.05 14.29
CA SER A 173 6.00 -71.82 13.65
C SER A 173 5.47 -72.37 12.32
N ILE A 174 6.38 -72.97 11.55
CA ILE A 174 6.19 -73.93 10.45
C ILE A 174 6.25 -73.24 9.08
N GLU A 175 7.12 -73.57 8.13
CA GLU A 175 8.19 -74.57 7.96
C GLU A 175 9.07 -74.07 6.79
#